data_AF-A0A7K7ABW7-F1
#
_entry.id   AF-A0A7K7ABW7-F1
#
_cell.length_a   1.000
_cell.length_b   1.000
_cell.length_c   1.000
_cell.angle_alpha   90.00
_cell.angle_beta   90.00
_cell.angle_gamma   90.00
#
_symmetry.space_group_name_H-M   'P 1'
#
loop_
_entity.id
_entity.type
_entity.pdbx_description
1 polymer ?
#
loop_
_entity_poly.entity_id
_entity_poly.type
_entity_poly.pdbx_seq_one_letter_code
_entity_poly.pdbx_strand_id
1 'polypeptide(L)' 'SGIGLATALELARRGARVIVATRSAPRGEAAARRIRTETGNAEVLFMHLDLASLRSVRAFASAVLRQEPRLHLLINNAG' A
#
# COMPACT_ATOMS: atom_id res chain seq x y z
N SER A 1 -3.47 -1.59 -14.05
CA SER A 1 -4.91 -1.87 -13.87
C SER A 1 -5.41 -1.11 -12.64
N GLY A 2 -6.53 -0.37 -12.74
CA GLY A 2 -7.05 0.46 -11.65
C GLY A 2 -7.62 -0.31 -10.44
N ILE A 3 -7.64 -1.65 -10.50
CA ILE A 3 -8.22 -2.55 -9.49
C ILE A 3 -7.57 -2.32 -8.12
N GLY A 4 -6.24 -2.30 -8.04
CA GLY A 4 -5.53 -2.11 -6.76
C GLY A 4 -5.87 -0.78 -6.08
N LEU A 5 -6.09 0.29 -6.86
CA LEU A 5 -6.52 1.58 -6.33
C LEU A 5 -7.96 1.50 -5.80
N ALA A 6 -8.88 0.88 -6.55
CA ALA A 6 -10.26 0.72 -6.12
C ALA A 6 -10.37 -0.12 -4.83
N THR A 7 -9.60 -1.21 -4.73
CA THR A 7 -9.56 -2.05 -3.52
C THR A 7 -8.98 -1.29 -2.33
N ALA A 8 -7.86 -0.58 -2.52
CA ALA A 8 -7.25 0.24 -1.47
C ALA A 8 -8.20 1.34 -0.97
N LEU A 9 -8.93 1.98 -1.89
CA LEU A 9 -9.94 2.99 -1.58
C LEU A 9 -11.07 2.44 -0.72
N GLU A 10 -11.64 1.29 -1.11
CA GLU A 10 -12.76 0.69 -0.38
C GLU A 10 -12.34 0.17 1.01
N LEU A 11 -11.14 -0.40 1.14
CA LEU A 11 -10.59 -0.78 2.45
C LEU A 11 -10.40 0.46 3.35
N ALA A 12 -9.86 1.55 2.80
CA ALA A 12 -9.66 2.78 3.54
C ALA A 12 -10.98 3.42 3.99
N ARG A 13 -12.04 3.38 3.16
CA ARG A 13 -13.40 3.83 3.54
C ARG A 13 -13.96 3.08 4.74
N ARG A 14 -13.58 1.81 4.90
CA ARG A 14 -13.98 0.97 6.04
C ARG A 14 -13.08 1.14 7.27
N GLY A 15 -12.18 2.12 7.26
CA GLY A 15 -11.29 2.43 8.38
C GLY A 15 -10.04 1.55 8.45
N ALA A 16 -9.72 0.78 7.40
CA ALA A 16 -8.49 0.00 7.39
C ALA A 16 -7.26 0.92 7.29
N ARG A 17 -6.18 0.55 7.99
CA ARG A 17 -4.83 1.03 7.68
C ARG A 17 -4.36 0.34 6.40
N VAL A 18 -3.99 1.12 5.39
CA VAL A 18 -3.67 0.61 4.05
C VAL A 18 -2.26 1.03 3.64
N ILE A 19 -1.44 0.05 3.29
CA ILE A 19 -0.12 0.28 2.68
C ILE A 19 -0.25 0.08 1.17
N VAL A 20 -0.11 1.16 0.41
CA VAL A 20 0.00 1.13 -1.05
C VAL A 20 1.45 0.82 -1.42
N ALA A 21 1.68 -0.37 -1.98
CA ALA A 21 3.00 -0.85 -2.35
C ALA A 21 3.20 -0.85 -3.88
N THR A 22 4.20 -0.11 -4.36
CA THR A 22 4.53 -0.06 -5.80
C THR A 22 5.98 0.36 -6.02
N ARG A 23 6.53 0.04 -7.21
CA ARG A 23 7.90 0.42 -7.63
C ARG A 23 8.05 1.90 -7.98
N SER A 24 6.95 2.60 -8.26
CA SER A 24 6.98 4.02 -8.63
C SER A 24 6.56 4.90 -7.45
N ALA A 25 7.53 5.52 -6.79
CA ALA A 25 7.27 6.43 -5.67
C ALA A 25 6.29 7.56 -6.02
N PRO A 26 6.43 8.30 -7.14
CA PRO A 26 5.50 9.37 -7.49
C PRO A 26 4.05 8.89 -7.63
N ARG A 27 3.86 7.71 -8.25
CA ARG A 27 2.52 7.12 -8.42
C ARG A 27 1.96 6.60 -7.10
N GLY A 28 2.79 5.98 -6.27
CA GLY A 28 2.41 5.45 -4.96
C GLY A 28 1.99 6.57 -4.00
N GLU A 29 2.77 7.64 -3.90
CA GLU A 29 2.43 8.81 -3.08
C GLU A 29 1.17 9.52 -3.57
N ALA A 30 1.01 9.67 -4.88
CA ALA A 30 -0.20 10.25 -5.46
C ALA A 30 -1.45 9.41 -5.15
N ALA A 31 -1.35 8.08 -5.26
CA ALA A 31 -2.42 7.16 -4.92
C ALA A 31 -2.77 7.25 -3.43
N ALA A 32 -1.78 7.19 -2.54
CA ALA A 32 -2.01 7.29 -1.10
C ALA A 32 -2.67 8.64 -0.74
N ARG A 33 -2.15 9.76 -1.26
CA ARG A 33 -2.74 11.09 -1.05
C ARG A 33 -4.18 11.15 -1.54
N ARG A 34 -4.46 10.65 -2.74
CA ARG A 34 -5.81 10.60 -3.30
C ARG A 34 -6.77 9.83 -2.39
N ILE A 35 -6.37 8.64 -1.93
CA ILE A 35 -7.21 7.83 -1.03
C ILE A 35 -7.46 8.56 0.29
N ARG A 36 -6.43 9.17 0.90
CA ARG A 36 -6.62 9.96 2.14
C ARG A 36 -7.63 11.08 1.94
N THR A 37 -7.53 11.83 0.85
CA THR A 37 -8.47 12.91 0.52
C THR A 37 -9.89 12.39 0.28
N GLU A 38 -10.06 11.30 -0.47
CA GLU A 38 -11.40 10.78 -0.81
C GLU A 38 -12.09 10.07 0.36
N THR A 39 -11.35 9.57 1.35
CA THR A 39 -11.90 8.76 2.44
C THR A 39 -11.86 9.44 3.80
N GLY A 40 -11.07 10.50 3.97
CA GLY A 40 -10.77 11.10 5.27
C GLY A 40 -9.89 10.24 6.17
N ASN A 41 -9.48 9.05 5.73
CA ASN A 41 -8.65 8.13 6.50
C ASN A 41 -7.16 8.51 6.36
N ALA A 42 -6.53 8.97 7.45
CA ALA A 42 -5.12 9.36 7.47
C ALA A 42 -4.15 8.15 7.42
N GLU A 43 -4.62 6.95 7.74
CA GLU A 43 -3.83 5.72 7.89
C GLU A 43 -3.56 5.02 6.54
N VAL A 44 -3.40 5.80 5.47
CA VAL A 44 -3.05 5.30 4.14
C VAL A 44 -1.64 5.74 3.79
N LEU A 45 -0.74 4.79 3.65
CA LEU A 45 0.69 4.99 3.51
C LEU A 45 1.18 4.49 2.15
N PHE A 46 2.28 5.08 1.68
CA PHE A 46 3.04 4.53 0.57
C PHE A 46 4.29 3.84 1.12
N MET A 47 4.61 2.66 0.58
CA MET A 47 5.88 2.00 0.80
C MET A 47 6.42 1.48 -0.54
N HIS A 48 7.70 1.71 -0.80
CA HIS A 48 8.33 1.24 -2.04
C HIS A 48 8.41 -0.30 -2.06
N LEU A 49 7.96 -0.90 -3.17
CA LEU A 49 8.08 -2.33 -3.42
C LEU A 49 8.24 -2.61 -4.91
N ASP A 50 9.40 -3.13 -5.28
CA ASP A 50 9.65 -3.71 -6.59
C ASP A 50 9.64 -5.25 -6.51
N LEU A 51 8.59 -5.87 -7.06
CA LEU A 51 8.43 -7.32 -7.05
C LEU A 51 9.37 -8.06 -8.02
N ALA A 52 10.00 -7.34 -8.96
CA ALA A 52 11.04 -7.92 -9.80
C ALA A 52 12.37 -8.12 -9.03
N SER A 53 12.49 -7.58 -7.81
CA SER A 53 13.70 -7.63 -7.00
C SER A 53 13.45 -8.31 -5.65
N LEU A 54 13.98 -9.53 -5.47
CA LEU A 54 13.89 -10.24 -4.18
C LEU A 54 14.54 -9.45 -3.03
N ARG A 55 15.54 -8.61 -3.33
CA ARG A 55 16.12 -7.70 -2.33
C ARG A 55 15.08 -6.67 -1.88
N SER A 56 14.36 -6.06 -2.82
CA SER A 56 13.27 -5.12 -2.50
C SER A 56 12.16 -5.81 -1.71
N VAL A 57 11.78 -7.03 -2.07
CA VAL A 57 10.75 -7.80 -1.37
C VAL A 57 11.15 -8.05 0.09
N ARG A 58 12.37 -8.52 0.34
CA ARG A 58 12.87 -8.76 1.71
C ARG A 58 12.95 -7.47 2.52
N ALA A 59 13.41 -6.38 1.91
CA ALA A 59 13.50 -5.08 2.58
C ALA A 59 12.11 -4.56 2.98
N PHE A 60 11.14 -4.62 2.07
CA PHE A 60 9.75 -4.25 2.32
C PHE A 60 9.14 -5.11 3.44
N ALA A 61 9.24 -6.43 3.34
CA ALA A 61 8.70 -7.34 4.34
C ALA A 61 9.31 -7.08 5.74
N SER A 62 10.62 -6.87 5.80
CA SER A 62 11.31 -6.54 7.05
C SER A 62 10.85 -5.21 7.64
N ALA A 63 10.55 -4.21 6.80
CA ALA A 63 10.01 -2.94 7.27
C ALA A 63 8.58 -3.10 7.81
N VAL A 64 7.70 -3.79 7.09
CA VAL A 64 6.33 -4.08 7.54
C VAL A 64 6.34 -4.84 8.87
N LEU A 65 7.14 -5.88 9.02
CA LEU A 65 7.24 -6.66 10.27
C LEU A 65 7.77 -5.85 11.47
N ARG A 66 8.54 -4.77 11.22
CA ARG A 66 9.02 -3.88 12.29
C ARG A 66 8.02 -2.78 12.64
N GLN A 67 7.29 -2.27 11.66
CA GLN A 67 6.44 -1.08 11.82
C GLN A 67 4.98 -1.44 12.12
N GLU A 68 4.51 -2.57 11.62
CA GLU A 68 3.13 -3.01 11.75
C GLU A 68 3.03 -4.13 12.77
N PRO A 69 2.21 -3.99 13.83
CA PRO A 69 2.05 -5.04 14.83
C PRO A 69 1.37 -6.29 14.27
N ARG A 70 0.61 -6.16 13.17
CA ARG A 70 -0.12 -7.26 12.53
C ARG A 70 -0.44 -6.96 11.07
N LEU A 71 -0.34 -7.97 10.22
CA LEU A 71 -0.87 -7.96 8.85
C LEU A 71 -2.17 -8.75 8.78
N HIS A 72 -3.28 -8.10 8.43
CA HIS A 72 -4.60 -8.74 8.34
C HIS A 72 -4.92 -9.28 6.94
N LEU A 73 -4.51 -8.55 5.91
CA LEU A 73 -4.81 -8.84 4.50
C LEU A 73 -3.57 -8.57 3.65
N LEU A 74 -3.35 -9.43 2.65
CA LEU A 74 -2.34 -9.24 1.60
C LEU A 74 -3.00 -9.39 0.23
N ILE A 75 -2.89 -8.37 -0.61
CA ILE A 75 -3.48 -8.35 -1.95
C ILE A 75 -2.36 -8.38 -2.98
N ASN A 76 -2.10 -9.55 -3.56
CA ASN A 76 -1.13 -9.73 -4.63
C ASN A 76 -1.73 -9.28 -5.97
N ASN A 77 -1.71 -7.97 -6.23
CA ASN A 77 -2.32 -7.32 -7.40
C ASN A 77 -1.28 -6.68 -8.35
N ALA A 78 -0.05 -7.18 -8.37
CA ALA A 78 0.94 -6.71 -9.33
C ALA A 78 0.93 -7.57 -10.60
N GLY A 79 1.10 -6.90 -11.74
CA GLY A 79 1.16 -7.48 -13.09
C GLY A 79 1.53 -6.42 -14.10
#